data_AF-A0A1X4XVV1-F1
#
_entry.id   AF-A0A1X4XVV1-F1
#
_cell.length_a   1.000
_cell.length_b   1.000
_cell.length_c   1.000
_cell.angle_alpha   90.00
_cell.angle_beta   90.00
_cell.angle_gamma   90.00
#
_symmetry.space_group_name_H-M   'P 1'
#
loop_
_entity.id
_entity.type
_entity.pdbx_description
1 polymer ?
#
loop_
_entity_poly.entity_id
_entity_poly.type
_entity_poly.pdbx_seq_one_letter_code
_entity_poly.pdbx_strand_id
1 'polypeptide(L)' 'MLTLLLSSGIGSKAIDLFNSYGIGVISGVEPKGHSKIIQDCLNGTLSYLSKSTCDKHER' A
#
# COMPACT_ATOMS: atom_id res chain seq x y z
N MET A 1 -12.18 12.96 -6.32
CA MET A 1 -12.19 12.19 -5.06
C MET A 1 -11.17 11.08 -5.24
N LEU A 2 -10.09 11.07 -4.45
CA LEU A 2 -9.01 10.10 -4.63
C LEU A 2 -9.31 8.87 -3.75
N THR A 3 -9.43 7.69 -4.34
CA THR A 3 -9.61 6.44 -3.60
C THR A 3 -8.24 5.83 -3.32
N LEU A 4 -8.00 5.47 -2.06
CA LEU A 4 -6.72 4.93 -1.58
C LEU A 4 -6.92 3.55 -0.95
N LEU A 5 -6.03 2.61 -1.26
CA LEU A 5 -5.96 1.29 -0.68
C LEU A 5 -4.70 1.15 0.18
N LEU A 6 -4.88 0.87 1.46
CA LEU A 6 -3.80 0.65 2.42
C LEU A 6 -3.65 -0.85 2.66
N SER A 7 -2.47 -1.41 2.39
CA SER A 7 -2.22 -2.85 2.60
C SER A 7 -0.87 -3.10 3.25
N SER A 8 -0.82 -4.08 4.16
CA SER A 8 0.44 -4.55 4.75
C SER A 8 1.29 -5.31 3.73
N GLY A 9 0.65 -6.14 2.89
CA GLY A 9 1.30 -6.89 1.82
C GLY A 9 0.44 -6.93 0.58
N ILE A 10 1.01 -6.57 -0.57
CA ILE A 10 0.34 -6.62 -1.87
C ILE A 10 1.40 -6.83 -2.95
N GLY A 11 1.09 -7.67 -3.95
CA GLY A 11 1.99 -7.92 -5.08
C GLY A 11 1.93 -6.81 -6.11
N SER A 12 3.03 -6.62 -6.86
CA SER A 12 3.17 -5.59 -7.92
C SER A 12 2.02 -5.64 -8.93
N LYS A 13 1.64 -6.83 -9.41
CA LYS A 13 0.52 -7.00 -10.34
C LYS A 13 -0.82 -6.45 -9.83
N ALA A 14 -1.07 -6.55 -8.52
CA ALA A 14 -2.29 -6.01 -7.92
C ALA A 14 -2.21 -4.49 -7.79
N ILE A 15 -1.03 -3.95 -7.46
CA ILE A 15 -0.79 -2.50 -7.46
C ILE A 15 -1.06 -1.91 -8.85
N ASP A 16 -0.51 -2.52 -9.90
CA ASP A 16 -0.70 -2.06 -11.28
C ASP A 16 -2.18 -2.10 -11.69
N LEU A 17 -2.89 -3.16 -11.30
CA LEU A 17 -4.32 -3.28 -11.53
C LEU A 17 -5.10 -2.15 -10.85
N PHE A 18 -4.86 -1.88 -9.56
CA PHE A 18 -5.55 -0.79 -8.85
C PHE A 18 -5.22 0.59 -9.41
N ASN A 19 -3.95 0.83 -9.75
CA ASN A 19 -3.52 2.06 -10.39
C ASN A 19 -4.21 2.27 -11.74
N SER A 20 -4.45 1.20 -12.52
CA SER A 20 -5.20 1.28 -13.80
C SER A 20 -6.65 1.75 -13.61
N TYR A 21 -7.24 1.54 -12.43
CA TYR A 21 -8.56 2.04 -12.05
C TYR A 21 -8.52 3.44 -11.39
N GLY A 22 -7.35 4.08 -11.32
CA GLY A 22 -7.15 5.36 -10.64
C GLY A 22 -7.19 5.26 -9.11
N ILE A 23 -6.99 4.06 -8.55
CA ILE A 23 -6.93 3.82 -7.11
C ILE A 23 -5.46 3.81 -6.69
N GLY A 24 -5.07 4.75 -5.82
CA GLY A 24 -3.72 4.78 -5.27
C GLY A 24 -3.51 3.66 -4.26
N VAL A 25 -2.35 3.01 -4.28
CA VAL A 25 -2.02 1.92 -3.34
C VAL A 25 -0.84 2.31 -2.47
N ILE A 26 -1.00 2.15 -1.15
CA ILE A 26 0.08 2.24 -0.17
C ILE A 26 0.30 0.83 0.39
N SER A 27 1.45 0.25 0.08
CA SER A 27 1.88 -1.08 0.51
C SER A 27 2.87 -1.01 1.68
N GLY A 28 3.05 -2.13 2.40
CA GLY A 28 4.04 -2.22 3.48
C GLY A 28 3.59 -1.54 4.77
N VAL A 29 2.27 -1.35 4.94
CA VAL A 29 1.70 -0.77 6.17
C VAL A 29 1.94 -1.71 7.35
N GLU A 30 2.67 -1.24 8.36
CA GLU A 30 2.86 -1.99 9.60
C GLU A 30 1.51 -2.13 10.35
N PRO A 31 1.20 -3.31 10.88
CA PRO A 31 -0.02 -3.52 11.65
C PRO A 31 -0.02 -2.64 12.90
N LYS A 32 -0.98 -1.71 12.94
CA LYS A 32 -1.26 -0.78 14.04
C LYS A 32 -2.79 -0.68 14.19
N GLY A 33 -3.26 0.06 15.19
CA GLY A 33 -4.69 0.37 15.29
C GLY A 33 -5.16 1.16 14.06
N HIS A 34 -6.35 0.82 13.52
CA HIS A 34 -6.89 1.42 12.30
C HIS A 34 -6.89 2.96 12.32
N SER A 35 -7.28 3.57 13.44
CA SER A 35 -7.29 5.03 13.59
C SER A 35 -5.91 5.65 13.44
N LYS A 36 -4.86 4.96 13.93
CA LYS A 36 -3.48 5.42 13.82
C LYS A 36 -2.95 5.29 12.40
N ILE A 37 -3.31 4.22 11.70
CA ILE A 37 -2.97 4.03 10.27
C ILE A 37 -3.59 5.15 9.42
N ILE A 38 -4.87 5.48 9.65
CA ILE A 38 -5.54 6.57 8.93
C ILE A 38 -4.91 7.93 9.28
N GLN A 39 -4.59 8.18 10.55
CA GLN A 39 -3.88 9.41 10.94
C GLN A 39 -2.50 9.52 10.28
N ASP A 40 -1.71 8.46 10.31
CA ASP A 40 -0.39 8.42 9.64
C ASP A 40 -0.54 8.65 8.12
N CYS A 41 -1.64 8.20 7.51
CA CYS A 41 -1.97 8.49 6.11
C CYS A 41 -2.29 9.96 5.85
N LEU A 42 -3.17 10.55 6.66
CA LEU A 42 -3.56 11.95 6.53
C LEU A 42 -2.39 12.90 6.78
N ASN A 43 -1.48 12.51 7.68
CA ASN A 43 -0.28 13.27 8.00
C ASN A 43 0.87 13.06 7.01
N GLY A 44 0.74 12.12 6.06
CA GLY A 44 1.80 11.77 5.12
C GLY A 44 3.01 11.08 5.76
N THR A 45 2.86 10.54 6.98
CA THR A 45 3.93 9.92 7.78
C THR A 45 3.88 8.39 7.74
N LEU A 46 3.04 7.80 6.89
CA LEU A 46 3.02 6.37 6.64
C LEU A 46 4.37 5.95 6.06
N SER A 47 5.21 5.32 6.88
CA SER A 47 6.48 4.76 6.44
C SER A 47 6.21 3.74 5.35
N TYR A 48 6.51 4.12 4.11
CA TYR A 48 6.62 3.19 3.01
C TYR A 48 7.73 2.20 3.35
N LEU A 49 7.38 0.99 3.79
CA LEU A 49 8.26 -0.13 3.56
C LEU A 49 8.23 -0.36 2.05
N SER A 50 9.02 0.42 1.32
CA SER A 50 9.50 0.11 -0.03
C SER A 50 10.42 -1.11 0.02
N LYS A 51 10.02 -2.16 0.74
CA LYS A 51 10.48 -3.49 0.40
C LYS A 51 9.78 -3.80 -0.90
N SER A 52 10.49 -3.46 -1.98
CA SER A 52 10.52 -4.20 -3.24
C SER A 52 9.40 -5.24 -3.25
N THR A 53 8.29 -4.89 -3.92
CA THR A 53 7.27 -5.88 -4.27
C THR A 53 8.00 -7.14 -4.68
N CYS A 54 7.82 -8.23 -3.92
CA CYS A 54 8.54 -9.49 -4.17
C CYS A 54 8.19 -9.97 -5.58
N ASP A 55 9.01 -9.58 -6.55
CA ASP A 55 8.78 -9.80 -7.97
C ASP A 55 9.24 -11.20 -8.42
N LYS A 56 9.55 -12.08 -7.48
CA LYS A 56 10.12 -13.40 -7.77
C LYS A 56 9.26 -14.52 -7.20
N HIS A 57 8.41 -15.06 -8.07
CA HIS A 57 8.03 -16.47 -8.00
C HIS A 57 9.00 -17.23 -8.91
N GLU A 58 10.19 -17.54 -8.40
CA GLU A 58 11.11 -18.46 -9.07
C GLU A 58 10.49 -19.86 -8.98
N ARG A 59 10.12 -20.42 -10.13
CA ARG A 59 9.74 -21.83 -10.30
C ARG A 59 10.91 -22.59 -10.91
#